data_AF-A0AAD7TNB0-F1
#
_entry.id   AF-A0AAD7TNB0-F1
#
_cell.length_a   1.000
_cell.length_b   1.000
_cell.length_c   1.000
_cell.angle_alpha   90.00
_cell.angle_beta   90.00
_cell.angle_gamma   90.00
#
_symmetry.space_group_name_H-M   'P 1'
#
loop_
_entity.id
_entity.type
_entity.pdbx_description
1 polymer ?
#
loop_
_entity_poly.entity_id
_entity_poly.type
_entity_poly.pdbx_seq_one_letter_code
_entity_poly.pdbx_strand_id
1 'polypeptide(L)'
;MPRPDAVVAGLQALLDNLSNLDEVFFQANMYRATRAIHFGSGGSIMLRKLGFTAGPFSNIPFEIEISHPNLGRAGCSLSIYVRYPSTGNTGTNQKAFANAVEYLLSTEDTIKNRDVDARYFEST
;
A
#
# COMPACT_ATOMS: atom_id res chain seq x y z
N MET A 1 -20.31 5.57 -4.77
CA MET A 1 -20.21 4.83 -6.05
C MET A 1 -19.35 3.61 -5.76
N PRO A 2 -19.73 2.39 -6.18
CA PRO A 2 -18.93 1.20 -5.89
C PRO A 2 -17.51 1.36 -6.44
N ARG A 3 -16.51 0.83 -5.73
CA ARG A 3 -15.12 0.86 -6.15
C ARG A 3 -14.95 0.14 -7.49
N PRO A 4 -14.17 0.67 -8.45
CA PRO A 4 -13.95 -0.02 -9.71
C PRO A 4 -13.28 -1.39 -9.50
N ASP A 5 -13.73 -2.43 -10.20
CA ASP A 5 -13.18 -3.79 -10.11
C ASP A 5 -11.66 -3.83 -10.35
N ALA A 6 -11.15 -2.95 -11.22
CA ALA A 6 -9.72 -2.82 -11.48
C ALA A 6 -8.91 -2.38 -10.24
N VAL A 7 -9.50 -1.56 -9.36
CA VAL A 7 -8.86 -1.16 -8.10
C VAL A 7 -8.85 -2.33 -7.12
N VAL A 8 -9.96 -3.08 -7.04
CA VAL A 8 -10.04 -4.29 -6.20
C VAL A 8 -9.04 -5.35 -6.65
N ALA A 9 -9.02 -5.66 -7.96
CA ALA A 9 -8.07 -6.60 -8.54
C ALA A 9 -6.62 -6.16 -8.34
N GLY A 10 -6.35 -4.85 -8.43
CA GLY A 10 -5.04 -4.30 -8.10
C GLY A 10 -4.66 -4.53 -6.63
N LEU A 11 -5.48 -4.07 -5.69
CA LEU A 11 -5.19 -4.23 -4.26
C LEU A 11 -5.05 -5.70 -3.85
N GLN A 12 -5.84 -6.61 -4.44
CA GLN A 12 -5.69 -8.05 -4.20
C GLN A 12 -4.36 -8.59 -4.75
N ALA A 13 -4.00 -8.24 -5.99
CA ALA A 13 -2.72 -8.65 -6.56
C ALA A 13 -1.51 -8.11 -5.80
N LEU A 14 -1.64 -6.93 -5.17
CA LEU A 14 -0.62 -6.41 -4.26
C LEU A 14 -0.46 -7.31 -3.03
N LEU A 15 -1.55 -7.70 -2.36
CA LEU A 15 -1.52 -8.61 -1.20
C LEU A 15 -0.86 -9.94 -1.56
N ASP A 16 -1.26 -10.55 -2.68
CA ASP A 16 -0.76 -11.85 -3.14
C ASP A 16 0.75 -11.82 -3.44
N ASN A 17 1.31 -10.63 -3.73
CA ASN A 17 2.73 -10.45 -4.04
C ASN A 17 3.54 -9.89 -2.87
N LEU A 18 2.94 -9.56 -1.72
CA LEU A 18 3.68 -8.94 -0.61
C LEU A 18 4.84 -9.79 -0.11
N SER A 19 4.67 -11.11 -0.02
CA SER A 19 5.73 -12.04 0.41
C SER A 19 6.89 -12.14 -0.57
N ASN A 20 6.68 -11.73 -1.83
CA ASN A 20 7.72 -11.72 -2.86
C ASN A 20 8.53 -10.41 -2.86
N LEU A 21 8.09 -9.40 -2.10
CA LEU A 21 8.82 -8.16 -1.94
C LEU A 21 9.93 -8.36 -0.89
N ASP A 22 11.13 -7.88 -1.22
CA ASP A 22 12.29 -7.88 -0.33
C ASP A 22 11.95 -7.23 1.03
N GLU A 23 12.29 -7.88 2.15
CA GLU A 23 12.05 -7.35 3.49
C GLU A 23 12.71 -5.98 3.73
N VAL A 24 13.81 -5.67 3.05
CA VAL A 24 14.47 -4.36 3.07
C VAL A 24 13.52 -3.25 2.61
N PHE A 25 12.54 -3.59 1.76
CA PHE A 25 11.50 -2.67 1.32
C PHE A 25 10.66 -2.15 2.50
N PHE A 26 10.50 -2.90 3.58
CA PHE A 26 9.70 -2.50 4.75
C PHE A 26 10.53 -1.94 5.92
N GLN A 27 11.84 -1.76 5.74
CA GLN A 27 12.69 -1.14 6.76
C GLN A 27 12.36 0.35 6.97
N ALA A 28 12.39 0.79 8.23
CA ALA A 28 12.18 2.19 8.63
C ALA A 28 13.40 3.09 8.37
N ASN A 29 14.01 2.97 7.19
CA ASN A 29 15.15 3.78 6.75
C ASN A 29 14.73 4.74 5.63
N MET A 30 15.59 5.73 5.34
CA MET A 30 15.37 6.74 4.29
C MET A 30 15.40 6.18 2.86
N TYR A 31 15.54 4.86 2.68
CA TYR A 31 15.65 4.20 1.38
C TYR A 31 14.34 4.32 0.59
N ARG A 32 14.45 4.77 -0.67
CA ARG A 32 13.35 4.84 -1.64
C ARG A 32 13.41 3.67 -2.60
N ALA A 33 12.26 3.09 -2.91
CA ALA A 33 12.18 1.96 -3.81
C ALA A 33 10.84 1.92 -4.55
N THR A 34 10.86 1.33 -5.74
CA THR A 34 9.68 1.19 -6.60
C THR A 34 9.58 -0.25 -7.11
N ARG A 35 8.36 -0.79 -7.16
CA ARG A 35 8.05 -2.15 -7.61
C ARG A 35 6.80 -2.14 -8.48
N ALA A 36 6.93 -2.70 -9.68
CA ALA A 36 5.80 -2.94 -10.57
C ALA A 36 5.28 -4.36 -10.37
N ILE A 37 3.96 -4.51 -10.28
CA ILE A 37 3.27 -5.80 -10.20
C ILE A 37 2.23 -5.82 -11.32
N HIS A 38 2.27 -6.84 -12.16
CA HIS A 38 1.29 -7.04 -13.23
C HIS A 38 0.22 -8.02 -12.76
N PHE A 39 -1.05 -7.76 -13.10
CA PHE A 39 -2.15 -8.65 -12.76
C PHE A 39 -2.95 -9.05 -14.01
N GLY A 40 -3.56 -10.24 -13.96
CA GLY A 40 -4.01 -11.00 -15.13
C GLY A 40 -5.05 -10.34 -16.03
N SER A 41 -5.66 -9.22 -15.63
CA SER A 41 -6.62 -8.46 -16.45
C SER A 41 -5.98 -7.45 -17.41
N GLY A 42 -4.64 -7.41 -17.50
CA GLY A 42 -3.92 -6.43 -18.33
C GLY A 42 -3.68 -5.09 -17.62
N GLY A 43 -3.85 -5.05 -16.30
CA GLY A 43 -3.48 -3.91 -15.46
C GLY A 43 -2.11 -4.07 -14.80
N SER A 44 -1.64 -2.98 -14.21
CA SER A 44 -0.43 -2.95 -13.41
C SER A 44 -0.60 -2.09 -12.17
N ILE A 45 0.24 -2.39 -11.18
CA ILE A 45 0.37 -1.64 -9.94
C ILE A 45 1.81 -1.17 -9.85
N MET A 46 2.00 0.09 -9.52
CA MET A 46 3.28 0.63 -9.12
C MET A 46 3.24 0.92 -7.63
N LEU A 47 3.95 0.11 -6.84
CA LEU A 47 4.16 0.35 -5.42
C LEU A 47 5.46 1.13 -5.23
N ARG A 48 5.40 2.26 -4.54
CA ARG A 48 6.55 3.15 -4.27
C ARG A 48 6.70 3.36 -2.77
N LYS A 49 7.87 3.08 -2.21
CA LYS A 49 8.28 3.57 -0.89
C LYS A 49 8.93 4.94 -1.06
N LEU A 50 8.40 5.96 -0.39
CA LEU A 50 8.87 7.34 -0.50
C LEU A 50 10.02 7.71 0.47
N GLY A 51 10.40 6.76 1.35
CA GLY A 51 11.46 6.91 2.34
C GLY A 51 10.92 6.80 3.76
N PHE A 52 11.58 7.46 4.71
CA PHE A 52 11.13 7.59 6.09
C PHE A 52 10.97 9.08 6.40
N THR A 53 9.89 9.49 7.04
CA THR A 53 9.70 10.91 7.42
C THR A 53 10.11 11.12 8.87
N ALA A 54 11.17 11.89 9.11
CA ALA A 54 11.57 12.24 10.48
C ALA A 54 10.56 13.23 11.09
N GLY A 55 9.83 12.82 12.12
CA GLY A 55 8.85 13.65 12.83
C GLY A 55 8.24 12.93 14.05
N PRO A 56 7.45 13.64 14.89
CA PRO A 56 6.81 13.05 16.08
C PRO A 56 5.87 11.86 15.76
N PHE A 57 5.50 11.69 14.49
CA PHE A 57 4.73 10.57 13.95
C PHE A 57 5.49 9.90 12.80
N SER A 58 6.77 9.58 12.98
CA SER A 58 7.60 9.08 11.88
C SER A 58 6.94 7.88 11.19
N ASN A 59 6.71 7.99 9.87
CA ASN A 59 5.97 7.01 9.08
C ASN A 59 6.85 6.51 7.93
N ILE A 60 6.53 5.30 7.43
CA ILE A 60 6.99 4.85 6.12
C ILE A 60 5.86 5.16 5.13
N PRO A 61 6.00 6.17 4.23
CA PRO A 61 5.00 6.47 3.23
C PRO A 61 5.15 5.52 2.03
N PHE A 62 4.02 4.98 1.61
CA PHE A 62 3.89 4.19 0.38
C PHE A 62 2.87 4.84 -0.54
N GLU A 63 3.17 4.87 -1.84
CA GLU A 63 2.21 5.21 -2.88
C GLU A 63 1.93 3.97 -3.73
N ILE A 64 0.66 3.79 -4.09
CA ILE A 64 0.17 2.73 -4.95
C ILE A 64 -0.52 3.40 -6.13
N GLU A 65 0.00 3.17 -7.32
CA GLU A 65 -0.61 3.64 -8.55
C GLU A 65 -1.11 2.45 -9.36
N ILE A 66 -2.41 2.42 -9.64
CA ILE A 66 -3.08 1.37 -10.38
C ILE A 66 -3.39 1.89 -11.79
N SER A 67 -2.83 1.22 -12.79
CA SER A 67 -3.08 1.47 -14.20
C SER A 67 -3.89 0.32 -14.78
N HIS A 68 -5.03 0.64 -15.41
CA HIS A 68 -5.88 -0.34 -16.08
C HIS A 68 -6.66 0.34 -17.21
N PRO A 69 -6.91 -0.32 -18.36
CA PRO A 69 -7.67 0.26 -19.47
C PRO A 69 -9.03 0.87 -19.05
N ASN A 70 -9.71 0.21 -18.11
CA ASN A 70 -11.01 0.65 -17.59
C ASN A 70 -10.96 1.86 -16.63
N LEU A 71 -9.78 2.28 -16.15
CA LEU A 71 -9.63 3.43 -15.25
C LEU A 71 -9.38 4.76 -16.01
N GLY A 72 -9.23 4.70 -17.34
CA GLY A 72 -8.92 5.86 -18.17
C GLY A 72 -7.46 6.31 -18.05
N ARG A 73 -7.15 7.47 -18.66
CA ARG A 73 -5.76 7.97 -18.80
C ARG A 73 -5.05 8.33 -17.47
N ALA A 74 -5.80 8.55 -16.39
CA ALA A 74 -5.25 9.06 -15.14
C ALA A 74 -4.95 7.98 -14.08
N GLY A 75 -5.33 6.71 -14.31
CA GLY A 75 -5.18 5.65 -13.32
C GLY A 75 -5.86 5.96 -11.97
N CYS A 76 -5.56 5.17 -10.95
CA CYS A 76 -5.97 5.43 -9.56
C CYS A 76 -4.71 5.47 -8.69
N SER A 77 -4.52 6.54 -7.91
CA SER A 77 -3.40 6.68 -6.98
C SER A 77 -3.90 6.66 -5.53
N LEU A 78 -3.21 5.92 -4.67
CA LEU A 78 -3.50 5.75 -3.25
C LEU A 78 -2.21 5.97 -2.45
N SER A 79 -2.33 6.54 -1.26
CA SER A 79 -1.22 6.65 -0.32
C SER A 79 -1.54 5.88 0.96
N ILE A 80 -0.59 5.08 1.43
CA ILE A 80 -0.67 4.29 2.67
C ILE A 80 0.54 4.66 3.52
N TYR A 81 0.33 4.78 4.83
CA TYR A 81 1.40 5.09 5.77
C TYR A 81 1.49 3.99 6.83
N VAL A 82 2.67 3.41 7.00
CA VAL A 82 2.94 2.58 8.18
C VAL A 82 3.33 3.52 9.31
N ARG A 83 2.43 3.68 10.28
CA ARG A 83 2.64 4.53 11.46
C ARG A 83 3.47 3.83 12.52
N TYR A 84 4.38 4.57 13.15
CA TYR A 84 5.27 4.06 14.20
C TYR A 84 5.98 2.77 13.80
N PRO A 85 6.71 2.77 12.67
CA PRO A 85 7.32 1.56 12.17
C PRO A 85 8.38 1.05 13.15
N SER A 86 8.48 -0.28 13.28
CA SER A 86 9.57 -0.90 14.00
C SER A 86 10.87 -0.73 13.22
N THR A 87 11.91 -0.19 13.85
CA THR A 87 13.23 -0.03 13.24
C THR A 87 13.99 -1.35 13.11
N GLY A 88 13.71 -2.32 13.97
CA GLY A 88 14.38 -3.62 14.02
C GLY A 88 13.57 -4.81 13.51
N ASN A 89 12.30 -4.61 13.13
CA ASN A 89 11.41 -5.70 12.71
C ASN A 89 10.65 -5.34 11.42
N THR A 90 11.23 -5.74 10.29
CA THR A 90 10.67 -5.58 8.94
C THR A 90 9.34 -6.31 8.77
N GLY A 91 9.22 -7.52 9.29
CA GLY A 91 8.00 -8.33 9.22
C GLY A 91 6.81 -7.66 9.90
N THR A 92 7.02 -6.95 11.01
CA THR A 92 5.96 -6.16 11.67
C THR A 92 5.48 -5.02 10.78
N ASN A 93 6.39 -4.30 10.12
CA ASN A 93 6.04 -3.21 9.21
C ASN A 93 5.32 -3.72 7.95
N GLN A 94 5.76 -4.86 7.41
CA GLN A 94 5.11 -5.53 6.29
C GLN A 94 3.69 -5.97 6.65
N LYS A 95 3.49 -6.57 7.84
CA LYS A 95 2.16 -6.94 8.35
C LYS A 95 1.27 -5.71 8.54
N ALA A 96 1.79 -4.62 9.10
CA ALA A 96 1.06 -3.37 9.25
C ALA A 96 0.63 -2.79 7.88
N PHE A 97 1.51 -2.87 6.87
CA PHE A 97 1.19 -2.47 5.51
C PHE A 97 0.09 -3.37 4.90
N ALA A 98 0.20 -4.69 5.06
CA ALA A 98 -0.81 -5.65 4.60
C ALA A 98 -2.19 -5.34 5.19
N ASN A 99 -2.27 -5.14 6.51
CA ASN A 99 -3.51 -4.77 7.21
C ASN A 99 -4.12 -3.47 6.65
N ALA A 100 -3.29 -2.50 6.27
CA ALA A 100 -3.79 -1.25 5.67
C ALA A 100 -4.37 -1.48 4.26
N VAL A 101 -3.77 -2.35 3.46
CA VAL A 101 -4.31 -2.75 2.15
C VAL A 101 -5.62 -3.52 2.31
N GLU A 102 -5.71 -4.44 3.28
CA GLU A 102 -6.94 -5.17 3.61
C GLU A 102 -8.06 -4.22 4.08
N TYR A 103 -7.73 -3.23 4.92
CA TYR A 103 -8.67 -2.19 5.32
C TYR A 103 -9.16 -1.37 4.12
N LEU A 104 -8.28 -1.04 3.17
CA LEU A 104 -8.72 -0.38 1.95
C LEU A 104 -9.70 -1.29 1.21
N LEU A 105 -9.39 -2.57 0.99
CA LEU A 105 -10.27 -3.53 0.33
C LEU A 105 -11.67 -3.64 0.99
N SER A 106 -11.76 -3.54 2.31
CA SER A 106 -13.03 -3.64 3.05
C SER A 106 -13.85 -2.35 3.09
N THR A 107 -13.33 -1.22 2.61
CA THR A 107 -14.04 0.06 2.59
C THR A 107 -14.58 0.37 1.18
N GLU A 108 -15.84 0.81 1.08
CA GLU A 108 -16.48 1.08 -0.21
C GLU A 108 -16.06 2.42 -0.85
N ASP A 109 -15.52 3.36 -0.06
CA ASP A 109 -15.20 4.69 -0.56
C ASP A 109 -14.00 4.68 -1.52
N THR A 110 -14.14 5.45 -2.60
CA THR A 110 -13.07 5.73 -3.57
C THR A 110 -12.11 6.72 -2.91
N ILE A 111 -11.22 6.20 -2.07
CA ILE A 111 -10.31 7.01 -1.26
C ILE A 111 -9.24 7.61 -2.16
N LYS A 112 -9.30 8.91 -2.45
CA LYS A 112 -8.25 9.61 -3.21
C LYS A 112 -7.00 9.94 -2.40
N ASN A 113 -7.11 10.01 -1.06
CA ASN A 113 -6.02 10.19 -0.09
C ASN A 113 -6.61 9.95 1.32
N ARG A 114 -6.19 8.91 2.05
CA ARG A 114 -6.53 8.77 3.47
C ARG A 114 -5.33 8.26 4.23
N ASP A 115 -5.01 8.93 5.32
CA ASP A 115 -4.11 8.40 6.33
C ASP A 115 -4.80 7.19 6.97
N VAL A 116 -4.38 5.98 6.58
CA VAL A 116 -4.81 4.75 7.26
C VAL A 116 -3.85 4.52 8.42
N ASP A 117 -4.36 4.61 9.66
CA ASP A 117 -3.61 4.17 10.84
C ASP A 117 -3.62 2.65 10.88
N ALA A 118 -2.48 2.02 10.61
CA ALA A 118 -2.33 0.57 10.58
C ALA A 118 -2.54 -0.12 11.95
N ARG A 119 -2.83 0.64 13.02
CA ARG A 119 -3.10 0.11 14.37
C ARG A 119 -4.56 -0.28 14.64
N TYR A 120 -5.47 -0.14 13.69
CA TYR A 120 -6.92 -0.36 13.91
C TYR A 120 -7.37 -1.83 14.08
N PHE A 121 -6.47 -2.78 14.35
CA PHE A 121 -6.82 -4.19 14.58
C PHE A 121 -6.16 -4.82 15.81
N GLU A 122 -5.86 -4.05 16.86
CA GLU A 122 -5.63 -4.59 18.21
C GLU A 122 -6.84 -4.33 19.11
N SER A 123 -8.03 -4.84 18.76
CA SER A 123 -9.11 -5.16 19.72
C SER A 123 -10.37 -5.68 19.02
N THR A 124 -10.58 -7.00 19.02
CA THR A 124 -11.83 -7.64 19.49
C THR A 124 -11.60 -9.12 19.72
#